data_AF-A0A512JDJ5-F1
#
_entry.id   AF-A0A512JDJ5-F1
#
_cell.length_a   1.000
_cell.length_b   1.000
_cell.length_c   1.000
_cell.angle_alpha   90.00
_cell.angle_beta   90.00
_cell.angle_gamma   90.00
#
_symmetry.space_group_name_H-M   'P 1'
#
loop_
_entity.id
_entity.type
_entity.pdbx_description
1 polymer ?
#
loop_
_entity_poly.entity_id
_entity_poly.type
_entity_poly.pdbx_seq_one_letter_code
_entity_poly.pdbx_strand_id
1 'polypeptide(L)'
;MFLASSSLRDRAMFLVAFAGAFRRSELAAIRAVDLAFAEDGLRGFLPASKSDQEREGTVVAIPSGEHPDICPVRALRRWLLAAPSDGFVFRAIRADGMVCEADLHPDSIGRIVKKRSKEAGLSAGPRERLSAHGFRAGFITEAYRAGARDAAIMGHSRHRDLKTMHGYVQ
;
A
#
# COMPACT_ATOMS: atom_id res chain seq x y z
N MET A 1 -10.18 -15.29 -18.43
CA MET A 1 -10.09 -13.82 -18.60
C MET A 1 -10.16 -13.04 -17.26
N PHE A 2 -10.74 -13.59 -16.18
CA PHE A 2 -10.93 -12.92 -14.87
C PHE A 2 -9.67 -12.67 -14.02
N LEU A 3 -8.55 -13.35 -14.31
CA LEU A 3 -7.30 -13.20 -13.54
C LEU A 3 -6.65 -11.83 -13.74
N ALA A 4 -6.90 -11.16 -14.88
CA ALA A 4 -6.27 -9.90 -15.25
C ALA A 4 -6.55 -8.78 -14.22
N SER A 5 -7.81 -8.59 -13.84
CA SER A 5 -8.21 -7.53 -12.90
C SER A 5 -7.65 -7.77 -11.49
N SER A 6 -7.64 -9.03 -11.02
CA SER A 6 -7.05 -9.38 -9.72
C SER A 6 -5.55 -9.12 -9.65
N SER A 7 -4.81 -9.46 -10.72
CA SER A 7 -3.36 -9.25 -10.78
C SER A 7 -2.99 -7.77 -10.87
N LEU A 8 -3.77 -6.97 -11.60
CA LEU A 8 -3.59 -5.52 -11.67
C LEU A 8 -3.84 -4.86 -10.31
N ARG A 9 -4.95 -5.20 -9.65
CA ARG A 9 -5.27 -4.70 -8.30
C ARG A 9 -4.18 -5.07 -7.31
N ASP A 10 -3.81 -6.35 -7.24
CA ASP A 10 -2.88 -6.84 -6.21
C ASP A 10 -1.49 -6.22 -6.40
N ARG A 11 -1.02 -6.06 -7.64
CA ARG A 11 0.23 -5.35 -7.95
C ARG A 11 0.18 -3.89 -7.51
N ALA A 12 -0.85 -3.16 -7.91
CA ALA A 12 -1.03 -1.76 -7.51
C ALA A 12 -1.07 -1.63 -5.98
N MET A 13 -1.83 -2.50 -5.32
CA MET A 13 -1.99 -2.53 -3.88
C MET A 13 -0.67 -2.76 -3.15
N PHE A 14 0.14 -3.73 -3.59
CA PHE A 14 1.43 -4.04 -2.94
C PHE A 14 2.43 -2.90 -3.10
N LEU A 15 2.55 -2.34 -4.31
CA LEU A 15 3.49 -1.25 -4.58
C LEU A 15 3.09 0.04 -3.85
N VAL A 16 1.81 0.37 -3.83
CA VAL A 16 1.28 1.53 -3.08
C VAL A 16 1.45 1.31 -1.57
N ALA A 17 1.15 0.10 -1.05
CA ALA A 17 1.34 -0.23 0.36
C ALA A 17 2.78 -0.03 0.83
N PHE A 18 3.74 -0.53 0.04
CA PHE A 18 5.16 -0.38 0.32
C PHE A 18 5.60 1.08 0.22
N ALA A 19 5.37 1.71 -0.93
CA ALA A 19 5.88 3.05 -1.20
C ALA A 19 5.28 4.13 -0.29
N GLY A 20 4.03 3.98 0.16
CA GLY A 20 3.41 4.90 1.12
C GLY A 20 3.55 4.49 2.59
N ALA A 21 4.23 3.38 2.88
CA ALA A 21 4.34 2.80 4.22
C ALA A 21 2.98 2.65 4.94
N PHE A 22 1.91 2.38 4.20
CA PHE A 22 0.55 2.40 4.73
C PHE A 22 0.29 1.27 5.71
N ARG A 23 -0.53 1.56 6.73
CA ARG A 23 -1.18 0.50 7.51
C ARG A 23 -2.23 -0.17 6.66
N ARG A 24 -2.53 -1.42 6.97
CA ARG A 24 -3.55 -2.22 6.29
C ARG A 24 -4.93 -1.54 6.23
N SER A 25 -5.38 -0.92 7.32
CA SER A 25 -6.66 -0.21 7.36
C SER A 25 -6.64 1.09 6.56
N GLU A 26 -5.50 1.77 6.52
CA GLU A 26 -5.31 2.99 5.71
C GLU A 26 -5.36 2.64 4.23
N LEU A 27 -4.68 1.57 3.82
CA LEU A 27 -4.68 1.09 2.44
C LEU A 27 -6.08 0.71 1.95
N ALA A 28 -6.88 0.04 2.80
CA ALA A 28 -8.27 -0.31 2.50
C ALA A 28 -9.18 0.93 2.37
N ALA A 29 -8.86 2.00 3.09
CA ALA A 29 -9.69 3.21 3.15
C ALA A 29 -9.35 4.26 2.08
N ILE A 30 -8.32 4.05 1.25
CA ILE A 30 -7.95 5.01 0.20
C ILE A 30 -9.11 5.17 -0.78
N ARG A 31 -9.57 6.40 -0.98
CA ARG A 31 -10.60 6.73 -1.98
C ARG A 31 -9.97 7.35 -3.22
N ALA A 32 -10.60 7.13 -4.37
CA ALA A 32 -10.12 7.65 -5.65
C ALA A 32 -10.14 9.18 -5.69
N VAL A 33 -11.15 9.80 -5.04
CA VAL A 33 -11.27 11.26 -4.91
C VAL A 33 -10.15 11.90 -4.10
N ASP A 34 -9.47 11.12 -3.26
CA ASP A 34 -8.37 11.59 -2.41
C ASP A 34 -7.01 11.50 -3.13
N LEU A 35 -6.99 11.04 -4.39
CA LEU A 35 -5.76 10.89 -5.17
C LEU A 35 -5.53 12.10 -6.09
N ALA A 36 -4.40 12.77 -5.90
CA ALA A 36 -3.91 13.80 -6.82
C ALA A 36 -2.66 13.31 -7.54
N PHE A 37 -2.79 13.00 -8.83
CA PHE A 37 -1.64 12.65 -9.67
C PHE A 37 -0.91 13.91 -10.14
N ALA A 38 0.41 13.91 -9.99
CA ALA A 38 1.31 14.95 -10.47
C ALA A 38 2.32 14.36 -11.47
N GLU A 39 3.18 15.20 -12.05
CA GLU A 39 4.23 14.76 -12.99
C GLU A 39 5.30 13.90 -12.29
N ASP A 40 5.67 14.27 -11.07
CA ASP A 40 6.71 13.63 -10.27
C ASP A 40 6.19 12.45 -9.41
N GLY A 41 4.87 12.29 -9.30
CA GLY A 41 4.32 11.19 -8.52
C GLY A 41 2.83 11.27 -8.24
N LEU A 42 2.46 10.70 -7.09
CA LEU A 42 1.11 10.71 -6.55
C LEU A 42 1.16 11.40 -5.19
N ARG A 43 0.27 12.36 -4.99
CA ARG A 43 -0.07 12.85 -3.66
C ARG A 43 -1.35 12.12 -3.25
N GLY A 44 -1.22 11.16 -2.34
CA GLY A 44 -2.36 10.46 -1.79
C GLY A 44 -2.80 11.17 -0.52
N PHE A 45 -4.01 11.72 -0.51
CA PHE A 45 -4.64 12.16 0.72
C PHE A 45 -5.18 10.92 1.44
N LEU A 46 -4.81 10.75 2.71
CA LEU A 46 -5.39 9.73 3.58
C LEU A 46 -6.48 10.37 4.42
N PRO A 47 -7.73 9.92 4.31
CA PRO A 47 -8.70 10.21 5.34
C PRO A 47 -8.26 9.55 6.66
N ALA A 48 -8.58 10.22 7.77
CA ALA A 48 -8.12 9.98 9.14
C ALA A 48 -7.77 8.52 9.50
N SER A 49 -6.55 8.31 10.01
CA SER A 49 -6.12 7.01 10.57
C SER A 49 -6.62 6.80 12.01
N LYS A 50 -6.60 5.56 12.54
CA LYS A 50 -6.87 5.27 13.97
C LYS A 50 -6.01 6.04 14.98
N SER A 51 -4.85 6.56 14.56
CA SER A 51 -3.97 7.41 15.40
C SER A 51 -4.19 8.90 15.18
N ASP A 52 -5.07 9.26 14.25
CA ASP A 52 -5.48 10.63 13.97
C ASP A 52 -6.75 10.95 14.78
N GLN A 53 -6.56 11.24 16.07
CA GLN A 53 -7.65 11.62 16.97
C GLN A 53 -8.36 12.92 16.51
N GLU A 54 -7.66 13.78 15.77
CA GLU A 54 -8.15 15.08 15.27
C GLU A 54 -8.82 14.99 13.88
N ARG A 55 -8.63 13.87 13.16
CA ARG A 55 -9.14 13.61 11.80
C ARG A 55 -8.71 14.61 10.73
N GLU A 56 -7.55 15.25 10.87
CA GLU A 56 -7.04 16.19 9.86
C GLU A 56 -6.63 15.50 8.55
N GLY A 57 -6.41 14.18 8.60
CA GLY A 57 -5.87 13.43 7.47
C GLY A 57 -4.37 13.69 7.30
N THR A 58 -3.74 13.00 6.37
CA THR A 58 -2.32 13.25 6.04
C THR A 58 -2.10 13.05 4.56
N VAL A 59 -1.37 13.96 3.93
CA VAL A 59 -0.89 13.79 2.57
C VAL A 59 0.37 12.93 2.61
N VAL A 60 0.34 11.78 1.95
CA VAL A 60 1.53 10.94 1.71
C VAL A 60 1.93 11.13 0.24
N ALA A 61 3.13 11.66 0.04
CA ALA A 61 3.73 11.72 -1.28
C ALA A 61 4.30 10.36 -1.64
N ILE A 62 3.86 9.79 -2.77
CA ILE A 62 4.38 8.55 -3.34
C ILE A 62 5.07 8.92 -4.65
N PRO A 63 6.42 8.94 -4.69
CA PRO A 63 7.13 9.28 -5.90
C PRO A 63 6.91 8.23 -6.99
N SER A 64 6.99 8.67 -8.24
CA SER A 64 7.08 7.73 -9.36
C SER A 64 8.39 6.93 -9.26
N GLY A 65 8.31 5.61 -9.35
CA GLY A 65 9.49 4.76 -9.43
C GLY A 65 10.12 4.80 -10.83
N GLU A 66 11.45 4.75 -10.88
CA GLU A 66 12.24 4.75 -12.12
C GLU A 66 11.96 3.53 -12.99
N HIS A 67 11.86 2.35 -12.36
CA HIS A 67 11.58 1.10 -13.05
C HIS A 67 10.07 0.94 -13.32
N PRO A 68 9.64 0.84 -14.59
CA PRO A 68 8.22 0.80 -14.96
C PRO A 68 7.41 -0.31 -14.28
N ASP A 69 8.03 -1.46 -14.04
CA ASP A 69 7.34 -2.66 -13.55
C ASP A 69 7.05 -2.64 -12.04
N ILE A 70 7.81 -1.85 -11.29
CA ILE A 70 7.68 -1.68 -9.84
C ILE A 70 7.27 -0.25 -9.46
N CYS A 71 6.91 0.59 -10.44
CA CYS A 71 6.48 1.95 -10.19
C CYS A 71 5.06 1.96 -9.56
N PRO A 72 4.88 2.43 -8.31
CA PRO A 72 3.59 2.41 -7.63
C PRO A 72 2.54 3.27 -8.35
N VAL A 73 2.94 4.44 -8.85
CA VAL A 73 2.07 5.38 -9.55
C VAL A 73 1.56 4.78 -10.87
N ARG A 74 2.43 4.15 -11.65
CA ARG A 74 2.05 3.49 -12.92
C ARG A 74 1.15 2.29 -12.67
N ALA A 75 1.45 1.47 -11.66
CA ALA A 75 0.61 0.33 -11.31
C ALA A 75 -0.78 0.78 -10.86
N LEU A 76 -0.87 1.84 -10.05
CA LEU A 76 -2.14 2.41 -9.61
C LEU A 76 -2.95 2.98 -10.78
N ARG A 77 -2.33 3.74 -11.70
CA ARG A 77 -3.01 4.23 -12.91
C ARG A 77 -3.56 3.09 -13.75
N ARG A 78 -2.79 2.01 -13.95
CA ARG A 78 -3.24 0.83 -14.70
C ARG A 78 -4.45 0.16 -14.04
N TRP A 79 -4.46 0.08 -12.70
CA TRP A 79 -5.60 -0.46 -11.97
C TRP A 79 -6.84 0.43 -12.11
N LEU A 80 -6.71 1.75 -11.90
CA LEU A 80 -7.83 2.69 -12.00
C LEU A 80 -8.39 2.80 -13.43
N LEU A 81 -7.54 2.59 -14.45
CA LEU A 81 -8.01 2.50 -15.84
C LEU A 81 -8.84 1.23 -16.09
N ALA A 82 -8.42 0.09 -15.49
CA ALA A 82 -9.11 -1.18 -15.66
C ALA A 82 -10.39 -1.29 -14.80
N ALA A 83 -10.44 -0.61 -13.66
CA ALA A 83 -11.57 -0.60 -12.74
C ALA A 83 -11.80 0.80 -12.14
N PRO A 84 -12.33 1.75 -12.94
CA PRO A 84 -12.61 3.11 -12.48
C PRO A 84 -13.52 3.13 -11.25
N SER A 85 -13.33 4.12 -10.38
CA SER A 85 -14.16 4.31 -9.19
C SER A 85 -14.10 5.77 -8.75
N ASP A 86 -15.20 6.27 -8.21
CA ASP A 86 -15.33 7.48 -7.39
C ASP A 86 -15.31 7.16 -5.88
N GLY A 87 -15.37 5.88 -5.53
CA GLY A 87 -15.34 5.34 -4.18
C GLY A 87 -13.94 4.87 -3.77
N PHE A 88 -13.86 3.65 -3.23
CA PHE A 88 -12.62 3.06 -2.76
C PHE A 88 -11.72 2.64 -3.93
N VAL A 89 -10.42 2.90 -3.79
CA VAL A 89 -9.42 2.51 -4.80
C VAL A 89 -9.30 0.99 -4.87
N PHE A 90 -9.07 0.35 -3.73
CA PHE A 90 -8.91 -1.11 -3.66
C PHE A 90 -10.22 -1.75 -3.23
N ARG A 91 -10.85 -2.45 -4.16
CA ARG A 91 -12.16 -3.07 -3.98
C ARG A 91 -12.09 -4.59 -4.03
N ALA A 92 -13.07 -5.25 -3.42
CA ALA A 92 -13.20 -6.70 -3.51
C ALA A 92 -13.42 -7.13 -4.97
N ILE A 93 -12.91 -8.32 -5.33
CA ILE A 93 -13.12 -8.92 -6.65
C ILE A 93 -13.72 -10.30 -6.40
N ARG A 94 -14.88 -10.55 -6.99
CA ARG A 94 -15.59 -11.83 -6.92
C ARG A 94 -14.85 -12.91 -7.71
N ALA A 95 -15.23 -14.18 -7.49
CA ALA A 95 -14.64 -15.32 -8.19
C ALA A 95 -14.85 -15.27 -9.71
N ASP A 96 -15.94 -14.65 -10.16
CA ASP A 96 -16.28 -14.37 -11.56
C ASP A 96 -15.59 -13.10 -12.10
N GLY A 97 -14.62 -12.52 -11.37
CA GLY A 97 -13.83 -11.37 -11.80
C GLY A 97 -14.53 -10.01 -11.71
N MET A 98 -15.79 -9.97 -11.26
CA MET A 98 -16.51 -8.71 -11.07
C MET A 98 -15.90 -7.92 -9.90
N VAL A 99 -15.60 -6.64 -10.14
CA VAL A 99 -15.16 -5.70 -9.10
C VAL A 99 -16.38 -5.21 -8.34
N CYS A 100 -16.37 -5.34 -7.02
CA CYS A 100 -17.44 -4.84 -6.16
C CYS A 100 -17.30 -3.32 -5.93
N GLU A 101 -18.36 -2.66 -5.50
CA GLU A 101 -18.30 -1.24 -5.10
C GLU A 101 -17.74 -1.03 -3.68
N ALA A 102 -17.93 -2.01 -2.80
CA ALA A 102 -17.45 -1.95 -1.43
C ALA A 102 -15.92 -1.97 -1.32
N ASP A 103 -15.40 -1.40 -0.24
CA ASP A 103 -13.99 -1.44 0.09
C ASP A 103 -13.48 -2.88 0.23
N LEU A 104 -12.18 -3.05 -0.01
CA LEU A 104 -11.51 -4.29 0.33
C LEU A 104 -11.31 -4.36 1.85
N HIS A 105 -12.08 -5.22 2.53
CA HIS A 105 -11.94 -5.44 3.97
C HIS A 105 -10.46 -5.58 4.38
N PRO A 106 -9.97 -4.88 5.42
CA PRO A 106 -8.54 -4.84 5.76
C PRO A 106 -7.90 -6.23 5.89
N ASP A 107 -8.56 -7.19 6.54
CA ASP A 107 -8.03 -8.56 6.69
C ASP A 107 -7.81 -9.30 5.36
N SER A 108 -8.56 -8.94 4.31
CA SER A 108 -8.41 -9.53 2.99
C SER A 108 -7.05 -9.21 2.36
N ILE A 109 -6.46 -8.05 2.67
CA ILE A 109 -5.12 -7.68 2.20
C ILE A 109 -4.09 -8.71 2.65
N GLY A 110 -4.13 -9.12 3.92
CA GLY A 110 -3.23 -10.14 4.46
C GLY A 110 -3.41 -11.51 3.79
N ARG A 111 -4.66 -11.88 3.47
CA ARG A 111 -4.96 -13.12 2.73
C ARG A 111 -4.43 -13.06 1.30
N ILE A 112 -4.55 -11.91 0.63
CA ILE A 112 -4.04 -11.69 -0.72
C ILE A 112 -2.52 -11.79 -0.74
N VAL A 113 -1.81 -11.15 0.21
CA VAL A 113 -0.35 -11.28 0.34
C VAL A 113 0.05 -12.75 0.47
N LYS A 114 -0.57 -13.50 1.38
CA LYS A 114 -0.28 -14.93 1.57
C LYS A 114 -0.53 -15.75 0.29
N LYS A 115 -1.67 -15.53 -0.36
CA LYS A 115 -2.04 -16.20 -1.61
C LYS A 115 -0.99 -15.94 -2.71
N ARG A 116 -0.67 -14.67 -2.97
CA ARG A 116 0.30 -14.28 -4.01
C ARG A 116 1.71 -14.73 -3.69
N SER A 117 2.10 -14.74 -2.42
CA SER A 117 3.40 -15.26 -1.98
C SER A 117 3.52 -16.76 -2.31
N LYS A 118 2.47 -17.55 -2.01
CA LYS A 118 2.42 -18.98 -2.36
C LYS A 118 2.48 -19.21 -3.87
N GLU A 119 1.72 -18.43 -4.64
CA GLU A 119 1.74 -18.50 -6.12
C GLU A 119 3.11 -18.15 -6.71
N ALA A 120 3.85 -17.24 -6.06
CA ALA A 120 5.21 -16.86 -6.46
C ALA A 120 6.31 -17.82 -5.93
N GLY A 121 5.95 -18.90 -5.23
CA GLY A 121 6.91 -19.81 -4.60
C GLY A 121 7.70 -19.19 -3.45
N LEU A 122 7.29 -18.02 -2.95
CA LEU A 122 7.94 -17.36 -1.82
C LEU A 122 7.60 -18.11 -0.53
N SER A 123 8.62 -18.72 0.06
CA SER A 123 8.53 -19.39 1.34
C SER A 123 9.15 -18.50 2.40
N ALA A 124 8.32 -17.90 3.24
CA ALA A 124 8.80 -17.16 4.40
C ALA A 124 9.29 -18.18 5.43
N GLY A 125 10.50 -18.02 5.95
CA GLY A 125 11.03 -18.91 6.99
C GLY A 125 10.15 -18.90 8.27
N PRO A 126 10.39 -19.78 9.26
CA PRO A 126 9.56 -19.87 10.46
C PRO A 126 9.39 -18.55 11.24
N ARG A 127 10.36 -17.64 11.11
CA ARG A 127 10.40 -16.31 11.73
C ARG A 127 9.92 -15.18 10.81
N GLU A 128 9.75 -15.46 9.52
CA GLU A 128 9.38 -14.49 8.52
C GLU A 128 7.90 -14.67 8.17
N ARG A 129 7.11 -13.61 8.32
CA ARG A 129 5.67 -13.67 8.02
C ARG A 129 5.34 -12.64 6.95
N LEU A 130 5.22 -13.13 5.71
CA LEU A 130 4.67 -12.33 4.61
C LEU A 130 3.25 -11.92 4.97
N SER A 131 3.08 -10.63 5.21
CA SER A 131 1.85 -10.04 5.73
C SER A 131 1.74 -8.59 5.28
N ALA A 132 0.55 -8.00 5.43
CA ALA A 132 0.34 -6.59 5.14
C ALA A 132 1.25 -5.67 5.98
N HIS A 133 1.64 -6.09 7.19
CA HIS A 133 2.59 -5.36 8.03
C HIS A 133 4.00 -5.34 7.43
N GLY A 134 4.36 -6.38 6.67
CA GLY A 134 5.65 -6.49 5.98
C GLY A 134 5.92 -5.35 5.01
N PHE A 135 4.90 -4.72 4.42
CA PHE A 135 5.11 -3.56 3.54
C PHE A 135 5.69 -2.36 4.28
N ARG A 136 5.10 -2.02 5.43
CA ARG A 136 5.55 -0.89 6.26
C ARG A 136 6.90 -1.19 6.91
N ALA A 137 7.08 -2.41 7.40
CA ALA A 137 8.36 -2.86 7.95
C ALA A 137 9.47 -2.80 6.90
N GLY A 138 9.23 -3.40 5.73
CA GLY A 138 10.18 -3.42 4.62
C GLY A 138 10.52 -2.01 4.14
N PHE A 139 9.53 -1.11 4.03
CA PHE A 139 9.81 0.29 3.68
C PHE A 139 10.77 0.94 4.69
N ILE A 140 10.54 0.77 5.99
CA ILE A 140 11.38 1.37 7.04
C ILE A 140 12.79 0.79 6.98
N THR A 141 12.91 -0.53 6.86
CA THR A 141 14.20 -1.20 6.72
C THR A 141 14.97 -0.71 5.49
N GLU A 142 14.31 -0.62 4.32
CA GLU A 142 14.95 -0.12 3.10
C GLU A 142 15.30 1.37 3.18
N ALA A 143 14.47 2.19 3.81
CA ALA A 143 14.78 3.61 4.02
C ALA A 143 16.03 3.80 4.89
N TYR A 144 16.19 2.98 5.94
CA TYR A 144 17.42 2.95 6.72
C TYR A 144 18.63 2.48 5.93
N ARG A 145 18.49 1.42 5.13
CA ARG A 145 19.55 0.93 4.24
C ARG A 145 19.99 2.00 3.22
N ALA A 146 19.06 2.83 2.77
CA ALA A 146 19.32 3.98 1.91
C ALA A 146 19.91 5.20 2.65
N GLY A 147 20.14 5.11 3.96
CA GLY A 147 20.72 6.19 4.76
C GLY A 147 19.75 7.33 5.08
N ALA A 148 18.44 7.11 4.95
CA ALA A 148 17.47 8.13 5.32
C ALA A 148 17.52 8.42 6.82
N ARG A 149 17.39 9.71 7.18
CA ARG A 149 17.37 10.15 8.58
C ARG A 149 16.08 9.74 9.26
N ASP A 150 16.15 9.45 10.56
CA ASP A 150 14.99 9.10 11.40
C ASP A 150 13.79 10.03 11.17
N ALA A 151 14.01 11.35 11.17
CA ALA A 151 12.94 12.33 10.96
C ALA A 151 12.21 12.18 9.61
N ALA A 152 12.93 11.85 8.54
CA ALA A 152 12.32 11.63 7.23
C ALA A 152 11.51 10.32 7.19
N ILE A 153 12.06 9.25 7.78
CA ILE A 153 11.39 7.95 7.89
C ILE A 153 10.12 8.08 8.75
N MET A 154 10.21 8.76 9.89
CA MET A 154 9.07 9.01 10.78
C MET A 154 8.00 9.86 10.12
N GLY A 155 8.39 10.93 9.41
CA GLY A 155 7.46 11.78 8.67
C GLY A 155 6.67 11.00 7.62
N HIS A 156 7.36 10.21 6.78
CA HIS A 156 6.72 9.43 5.72
C HIS A 156 5.87 8.28 6.27
N SER A 157 6.44 7.51 7.20
CA SER A 157 5.73 6.39 7.81
C SER A 157 4.67 6.84 8.80
N ARG A 158 4.68 8.09 9.29
CA ARG A 158 3.76 8.61 10.31
C ARG A 158 3.91 7.88 11.65
N HIS A 159 5.15 7.58 12.05
CA HIS A 159 5.45 7.16 13.42
C HIS A 159 5.61 8.39 14.31
N ARG A 160 4.92 8.42 15.47
CA ARG A 160 5.06 9.50 16.46
C ARG A 160 6.17 9.23 17.47
N ASP A 161 6.45 7.95 17.73
CA ASP A 161 7.44 7.51 18.70
C ASP A 161 8.63 6.87 17.98
N LEU A 162 9.82 7.36 18.30
CA LEU A 162 11.08 6.89 17.72
C LEU A 162 11.37 5.45 18.13
N LYS A 163 11.13 5.10 19.39
CA LYS A 163 11.39 3.75 19.91
C LYS A 163 10.56 2.69 19.17
N THR A 164 9.28 2.98 18.91
CA THR A 164 8.40 2.14 18.11
C THR A 164 8.91 1.95 16.68
N MET A 165 9.48 3.00 16.08
CA MET A 165 10.02 2.95 14.72
C MET A 165 11.33 2.14 14.65
N HIS A 166 12.23 2.33 15.62
CA HIS A 166 13.47 1.55 15.74
C HIS A 166 13.23 0.05 15.94
N GLY A 167 12.08 -0.35 16.47
CA GLY A 167 11.69 -1.77 16.57
C GLY A 167 11.60 -2.51 15.22
N TYR A 168 11.63 -1.81 14.08
CA TYR A 168 11.64 -2.41 12.74
C TYR A 168 13.04 -2.70 12.17
N VAL A 169 14.10 -2.21 12.81
CA VAL A 169 15.49 -2.32 12.32
C VAL A 169 16.45 -2.97 13.31
N GLN A 170 15.91 -3.65 14.32
CA GLN A 170 16.67 -4.47 15.27
C GLN A 170 16.92 -5.88 14.74
#